data_AF-A0A0E0AAA9-F1
#
_entry.id   AF-A0A0E0AAA9-F1
#
_cell.length_a   1.000
_cell.length_b   1.000
_cell.length_c   1.000
_cell.angle_alpha   90.00
_cell.angle_beta   90.00
_cell.angle_gamma   90.00
#
_symmetry.space_group_name_H-M   'P 1'
#
loop_
_entity.id
_entity.type
_entity.pdbx_description
1 polymer ?
#
loop_
_entity_poly.entity_id
_entity_poly.type
_entity_poly.pdbx_seq_one_letter_code
_entity_poly.pdbx_strand_id
1 'polypeptide(L)'
;MRQKQPGDVPMSAAASEADLAQLSIAITAGEDLGPLVRRVFTCRCPEPLLASLWAAARDRETEIEELCRAHFHDFICAIDNLRSLLADADALKGSLSGSHAVLLSFAALLLASLESFLVARGLAGNLSSALASSRRRVRLLVLANRANAHLQGGNHNLYLALRAVPLTATSPSAPPHPPPHGAQPRPPRPCPRRHPRRECSGAAAAVVLLQSRRMEEKMGRWD
;
A
#
# COMPACT_ATOMS: atom_id res chain seq x y z
N MET A 1 -24.88 2.04 -108.50
CA MET A 1 -24.45 0.73 -107.93
C MET A 1 -23.19 1.02 -107.12
N ARG A 2 -23.12 1.09 -105.80
CA ARG A 2 -23.90 0.56 -104.68
C ARG A 2 -23.98 1.64 -103.59
N GLN A 3 -25.15 1.77 -102.96
CA GLN A 3 -25.30 2.42 -101.67
C GLN A 3 -24.50 1.65 -100.62
N LYS A 4 -23.80 2.35 -99.72
CA LYS A 4 -23.29 1.78 -98.46
C LYS A 4 -23.96 2.57 -97.34
N GLN A 5 -24.93 1.93 -96.69
CA GLN A 5 -25.67 2.50 -95.58
C GLN A 5 -24.72 2.84 -94.42
N PRO A 6 -24.99 3.92 -93.65
CA PRO A 6 -24.37 4.10 -92.36
C PRO A 6 -24.98 3.03 -91.44
N GLY A 7 -24.15 2.07 -91.02
CA GLY A 7 -24.54 1.12 -90.00
C GLY A 7 -24.77 1.87 -88.69
N ASP A 8 -25.93 1.62 -88.09
CA ASP A 8 -26.25 2.00 -86.72
C ASP A 8 -25.12 1.53 -85.79
N VAL A 9 -24.37 2.48 -85.25
CA VAL A 9 -23.61 2.24 -84.03
C VAL A 9 -24.67 2.10 -82.95
N PRO A 10 -24.77 0.96 -82.24
CA PRO A 10 -25.74 0.85 -81.18
C PRO A 10 -25.35 1.88 -80.12
N MET A 11 -26.22 2.87 -79.95
CA MET A 11 -26.18 3.89 -78.92
C MET A 11 -26.45 3.30 -77.51
N SER A 12 -26.06 2.04 -77.30
CA SER A 12 -26.16 1.26 -76.07
C SER A 12 -24.84 1.30 -75.29
N ALA A 13 -24.13 2.42 -75.36
CA ALA A 13 -22.78 2.58 -74.81
C ALA A 13 -22.67 3.81 -73.87
N ALA A 14 -23.79 4.33 -73.38
CA ALA A 14 -23.76 5.08 -72.14
C ALA A 14 -23.63 4.06 -71.00
N ALA A 15 -22.71 4.29 -70.06
CA ALA A 15 -22.47 3.44 -68.89
C ALA A 15 -23.82 2.95 -68.33
N SER A 16 -24.10 1.65 -68.48
CA SER A 16 -25.38 1.12 -68.05
C SER A 16 -25.45 1.25 -66.53
N GLU A 17 -26.63 1.49 -65.97
CA GLU A 17 -26.83 1.55 -64.51
C GLU A 17 -26.28 0.31 -63.79
N ALA A 18 -26.26 -0.84 -64.50
CA ALA A 18 -25.62 -2.07 -64.08
C ALA A 18 -24.08 -1.97 -63.95
N ASP A 19 -23.40 -1.26 -64.85
CA ASP A 19 -21.94 -1.06 -64.79
C ASP A 19 -21.55 -0.15 -63.62
N LEU A 20 -22.37 0.85 -63.30
CA LEU A 20 -22.18 1.72 -62.12
C LEU A 20 -22.43 0.96 -60.80
N ALA A 21 -23.44 0.10 -60.76
CA ALA A 21 -23.67 -0.77 -59.62
C ALA A 21 -22.51 -1.77 -59.43
N GLN A 22 -22.03 -2.39 -60.52
CA GLN A 22 -20.85 -3.25 -60.47
C GLN A 22 -19.58 -2.52 -60.03
N LEU A 23 -19.40 -1.26 -60.45
CA LEU A 23 -18.30 -0.40 -59.99
C LEU A 23 -18.37 -0.13 -58.49
N SER A 24 -19.54 0.25 -57.96
CA SER A 24 -19.69 0.46 -56.51
C SER A 24 -19.37 -0.79 -55.70
N ILE A 25 -19.82 -1.97 -56.16
CA ILE A 25 -19.54 -3.25 -55.51
C ILE A 25 -18.04 -3.55 -55.56
N ALA A 26 -17.41 -3.45 -56.73
CA ALA A 26 -15.97 -3.70 -56.88
C ALA A 26 -15.12 -2.74 -56.02
N ILE A 27 -15.51 -1.47 -55.91
CA ILE A 27 -14.84 -0.48 -55.05
C ILE A 27 -15.00 -0.85 -53.56
N THR A 28 -16.20 -1.27 -53.14
CA THR A 28 -16.43 -1.66 -51.74
C THR A 28 -15.69 -2.93 -51.36
N ALA A 29 -15.63 -3.90 -52.26
CA ALA A 29 -14.96 -5.19 -52.08
C ALA A 29 -13.42 -5.13 -52.27
N GLY A 30 -12.89 -4.03 -52.83
CA GLY A 30 -11.47 -3.88 -53.13
C GLY A 30 -10.99 -4.74 -54.31
N GLU A 31 -11.88 -5.06 -55.24
CA GLU A 31 -11.56 -5.85 -56.43
C GLU A 31 -10.85 -5.04 -57.52
N ASP A 32 -10.22 -5.72 -58.49
CA ASP A 32 -9.49 -5.07 -59.57
C ASP A 32 -10.43 -4.28 -60.49
N LEU A 33 -10.22 -2.96 -60.55
CA LEU A 33 -10.99 -2.05 -61.39
C LEU A 33 -10.47 -2.02 -62.84
N GLY A 34 -9.31 -2.62 -63.12
CA GLY A 34 -8.67 -2.64 -64.43
C GLY A 34 -9.58 -3.03 -65.62
N PRO A 35 -10.42 -4.08 -65.52
CA PRO A 35 -11.36 -4.46 -66.57
C PRO A 35 -12.48 -3.44 -66.81
N LEU A 36 -12.95 -2.78 -65.74
CA LEU A 36 -14.00 -1.75 -65.81
C LEU A 36 -13.44 -0.45 -66.39
N VAL A 37 -12.25 -0.03 -65.95
CA VAL A 37 -11.53 1.12 -66.52
C VAL A 37 -11.35 0.94 -68.03
N ARG A 38 -10.83 -0.22 -68.49
CA ARG A 38 -10.66 -0.48 -69.92
C ARG A 38 -11.98 -0.35 -70.69
N ARG A 39 -13.07 -0.88 -70.14
CA ARG A 39 -14.40 -0.86 -70.77
C ARG A 39 -14.99 0.55 -70.88
N VAL A 40 -14.90 1.34 -69.81
CA VAL A 40 -15.41 2.71 -69.76
C VAL A 40 -14.63 3.64 -70.72
N PHE A 41 -13.31 3.44 -70.83
CA PHE A 41 -12.48 4.20 -71.78
C PHE A 41 -12.72 3.78 -73.24
N THR A 42 -13.04 2.50 -73.52
CA THR A 42 -13.47 2.10 -74.88
C THR A 42 -14.80 2.73 -75.28
N CYS A 43 -15.70 2.98 -74.33
CA CYS A 43 -16.96 3.69 -74.54
C CYS A 43 -16.82 5.22 -74.57
N ARG A 44 -15.62 5.77 -74.34
CA ARG A 44 -15.31 7.21 -74.30
C ARG A 44 -16.12 8.04 -73.29
N CYS A 45 -16.55 7.45 -72.18
CA CYS A 45 -17.29 8.15 -71.12
C CYS A 45 -16.67 7.93 -69.73
N PRO A 46 -15.46 8.46 -69.45
CA PRO A 46 -14.75 8.28 -68.17
C PRO A 46 -15.32 9.07 -66.99
N GLU A 47 -16.10 10.12 -67.25
CA GLU A 47 -16.67 11.03 -66.25
C GLU A 47 -17.44 10.32 -65.12
N PRO A 48 -18.39 9.38 -65.39
CA PRO A 48 -19.11 8.67 -64.33
C PRO A 48 -18.21 7.78 -63.45
N LEU A 49 -17.17 7.17 -64.04
CA LEU A 49 -16.18 6.38 -63.30
C LEU A 49 -15.36 7.27 -62.36
N LEU A 50 -14.89 8.42 -62.87
CA LEU A 50 -14.13 9.38 -62.07
C LEU A 50 -14.99 9.97 -60.94
N ALA A 51 -16.25 10.30 -61.21
CA ALA A 51 -17.18 10.80 -60.21
C ALA A 51 -17.42 9.76 -59.09
N SER A 52 -17.62 8.49 -59.46
CA SER A 52 -17.80 7.40 -58.49
C SER A 52 -16.55 7.14 -57.65
N LEU A 53 -15.35 7.18 -58.26
CA LEU A 53 -14.09 7.00 -57.53
C LEU A 53 -13.79 8.17 -56.59
N TRP A 54 -14.11 9.40 -57.02
CA TRP A 54 -13.99 10.58 -56.17
C TRP A 54 -14.93 10.53 -54.97
N ALA A 55 -16.19 10.13 -55.18
CA ALA A 55 -17.16 9.95 -54.10
C ALA A 55 -16.67 8.88 -53.12
N ALA A 56 -16.26 7.71 -53.62
CA ALA A 56 -15.75 6.64 -52.76
C ALA A 56 -14.46 7.03 -52.00
N ALA A 57 -13.55 7.77 -52.63
CA ALA A 57 -12.36 8.27 -51.96
C ALA A 57 -12.70 9.25 -50.83
N ARG A 58 -13.67 10.14 -51.05
CA ARG A 58 -14.15 11.07 -50.02
C ARG A 58 -14.85 10.35 -48.87
N ASP A 59 -15.71 9.39 -49.16
CA ASP A 59 -16.38 8.58 -48.14
C ASP A 59 -15.36 7.81 -47.28
N ARG A 60 -14.33 7.23 -47.89
CA ARG A 60 -13.25 6.53 -47.16
C ARG A 60 -12.39 7.48 -46.34
N GLU A 61 -12.08 8.67 -46.85
CA GLU A 61 -11.38 9.70 -46.07
C GLU A 61 -12.19 10.09 -44.83
N THR A 62 -13.50 10.32 -44.98
CA THR A 62 -14.38 10.66 -43.85
C THR A 62 -14.50 9.51 -42.85
N GLU A 63 -14.61 8.27 -43.31
CA GLU A 63 -14.65 7.08 -42.44
C GLU A 63 -13.35 6.94 -41.63
N ILE A 64 -12.19 7.12 -42.28
CA ILE A 64 -10.89 7.08 -41.62
C ILE A 64 -10.77 8.20 -40.59
N GLU A 65 -11.16 9.42 -40.93
CA GLU A 65 -11.14 10.56 -40.00
C GLU A 65 -12.04 10.32 -38.79
N GLU A 66 -13.25 9.79 -39.00
CA GLU A 66 -14.19 9.46 -37.93
C GLU A 66 -13.65 8.38 -36.99
N LEU A 67 -13.10 7.29 -37.55
CA LEU A 67 -12.46 6.23 -36.76
C LEU A 67 -11.25 6.75 -35.99
N CYS A 68 -10.39 7.55 -36.63
CA CYS A 68 -9.25 8.16 -35.96
C CYS A 68 -9.71 9.08 -34.82
N ARG A 69 -10.73 9.92 -35.06
CA ARG A 69 -11.27 10.84 -34.06
C ARG A 69 -11.86 10.09 -32.87
N ALA A 70 -12.64 9.05 -33.12
CA ALA A 70 -13.23 8.21 -32.07
C ALA A 70 -12.13 7.54 -31.22
N HIS A 71 -11.15 6.90 -31.87
CA HIS A 71 -10.07 6.22 -31.15
C HIS A 71 -9.14 7.19 -30.39
N PHE A 72 -8.85 8.37 -30.94
CA PHE A 72 -8.09 9.38 -30.21
C PHE A 72 -8.87 9.91 -29.00
N HIS A 73 -10.18 10.09 -29.12
CA HIS A 73 -11.02 10.48 -27.99
C HIS A 73 -10.98 9.44 -26.88
N ASP A 74 -11.20 8.16 -27.20
CA ASP A 74 -11.15 7.06 -26.24
C ASP A 74 -9.78 6.94 -25.57
N PHE A 75 -8.70 7.10 -26.34
CA PHE A 75 -7.34 7.08 -25.83
C PHE A 75 -7.08 8.22 -24.83
N ILE A 76 -7.50 9.44 -25.15
CA ILE A 76 -7.36 10.61 -24.26
C ILE A 76 -8.16 10.37 -22.98
N CYS A 77 -9.41 9.93 -23.08
CA CYS A 77 -10.25 9.63 -21.92
C CYS A 77 -9.63 8.54 -21.03
N ALA A 78 -9.06 7.49 -21.62
CA ALA A 78 -8.38 6.43 -20.87
C ALA A 78 -7.15 6.97 -20.12
N ILE A 79 -6.37 7.87 -20.74
CA ILE A 79 -5.23 8.53 -20.08
C ILE A 79 -5.70 9.39 -18.91
N ASP A 80 -6.77 10.18 -19.08
CA ASP A 80 -7.27 11.06 -18.02
C ASP A 80 -7.81 10.25 -16.84
N ASN A 81 -8.50 9.13 -17.10
CA ASN A 81 -8.91 8.19 -16.06
C ASN A 81 -7.69 7.60 -15.31
N LEU A 82 -6.63 7.24 -16.02
CA LEU A 82 -5.40 6.72 -15.39
C LEU A 82 -4.71 7.79 -14.52
N ARG A 83 -4.71 9.05 -14.97
CA ARG A 83 -4.17 10.19 -14.19
C ARG A 83 -5.00 10.46 -12.95
N SER A 84 -6.33 10.42 -13.05
CA SER A 84 -7.21 10.54 -11.89
C SER A 84 -6.97 9.41 -10.89
N LEU A 85 -6.89 8.17 -11.37
CA LEU A 85 -6.63 7.00 -10.52
C LEU A 85 -5.28 7.11 -9.80
N LEU A 86 -4.25 7.63 -10.48
CA LEU A 86 -2.95 7.88 -9.88
C LEU A 86 -3.02 8.94 -8.76
N ALA A 87 -3.75 10.03 -8.99
CA ALA A 87 -3.97 11.06 -7.98
C ALA A 87 -4.71 10.51 -6.74
N ASP A 88 -5.74 9.69 -6.95
CA ASP A 88 -6.48 9.03 -5.87
C ASP A 88 -5.59 8.06 -5.08
N ALA A 89 -4.72 7.31 -5.77
CA ALA A 89 -3.76 6.42 -5.13
C ALA A 89 -2.73 7.18 -4.27
N ASP A 90 -2.25 8.33 -4.75
CA ASP A 90 -1.35 9.19 -3.99
C ASP A 90 -2.04 9.82 -2.77
N ALA A 91 -3.30 10.24 -2.90
CA ALA A 91 -4.11 10.72 -1.78
C ALA A 91 -4.33 9.62 -0.72
N LEU A 92 -4.65 8.40 -1.15
CA LEU A 92 -4.79 7.25 -0.27
C LEU A 92 -3.48 6.93 0.45
N LYS A 93 -2.35 6.96 -0.25
CA LYS A 93 -1.02 6.78 0.34
C LYS A 93 -0.71 7.88 1.37
N GLY A 94 -1.08 9.12 1.08
CA GLY A 94 -0.99 10.23 2.02
C GLY A 94 -1.79 9.97 3.29
N SER A 95 -3.06 9.60 3.16
CA SER A 95 -3.94 9.28 4.30
C SER A 95 -3.43 8.10 5.14
N LEU A 96 -2.95 7.03 4.48
CA LEU A 96 -2.40 5.87 5.16
C LEU A 96 -1.10 6.20 5.90
N SER A 97 -0.22 7.01 5.31
CA SER A 97 1.00 7.46 5.99
C SER A 97 0.69 8.39 7.18
N GLY A 98 -0.31 9.25 7.05
CA GLY A 98 -0.80 10.10 8.15
C GLY A 98 -1.36 9.27 9.32
N SER A 99 -2.27 8.33 9.05
CA SER A 99 -2.82 7.44 10.08
C SER A 99 -1.75 6.56 10.74
N HIS A 100 -0.79 6.06 9.97
CA HIS A 100 0.35 5.32 10.52
C HIS A 100 1.21 6.18 11.45
N ALA A 101 1.48 7.43 11.10
CA ALA A 101 2.22 8.36 11.96
C ALA A 101 1.50 8.62 13.29
N VAL A 102 0.16 8.80 13.25
CA VAL A 102 -0.67 8.93 14.45
C VAL A 102 -0.64 7.66 15.29
N LEU A 103 -0.74 6.48 14.68
CA LEU A 103 -0.68 5.23 15.42
C LEU A 103 0.68 5.03 16.10
N LEU A 104 1.78 5.37 15.43
CA LEU A 104 3.11 5.32 16.01
C LEU A 104 3.29 6.30 17.18
N SER A 105 2.69 7.50 17.10
CA SER A 105 2.76 8.47 18.20
C SER A 105 1.98 7.99 19.43
N PHE A 106 0.79 7.40 19.23
CA PHE A 106 0.04 6.76 20.32
C PHE A 106 0.80 5.56 20.91
N ALA A 107 1.42 4.73 20.08
CA ALA A 107 2.21 3.60 20.55
C ALA A 107 3.39 4.06 21.43
N ALA A 108 4.08 5.14 21.04
CA ALA A 108 5.16 5.72 21.83
C ALA A 108 4.66 6.25 23.18
N LEU A 109 3.51 6.94 23.20
CA LEU A 109 2.91 7.44 24.44
C LEU A 109 2.49 6.30 25.38
N LEU A 110 1.86 5.25 24.83
CA LEU A 110 1.47 4.08 25.60
C LEU A 110 2.69 3.36 26.18
N LEU A 111 3.78 3.23 25.41
CA LEU A 111 5.01 2.62 25.90
C LEU A 111 5.61 3.41 27.07
N ALA A 112 5.69 4.75 26.95
CA ALA A 112 6.15 5.60 28.05
C ALA A 112 5.25 5.48 29.29
N SER A 113 3.93 5.41 29.10
CA SER A 113 2.98 5.21 30.20
C SER A 113 3.21 3.86 30.89
N LEU A 114 3.48 2.80 30.14
CA LEU A 114 3.74 1.46 30.65
C LEU A 114 5.07 1.41 31.42
N GLU A 115 6.12 2.06 30.92
CA GLU A 115 7.39 2.19 31.63
C GLU A 115 7.20 2.91 32.97
N SER A 116 6.49 4.04 32.99
CA SER A 116 6.20 4.76 34.24
C SER A 116 5.38 3.93 35.24
N PHE A 117 4.41 3.16 34.74
CA PHE A 117 3.62 2.23 35.56
C PHE A 117 4.47 1.12 36.17
N LEU A 118 5.39 0.53 35.40
CA LEU A 118 6.29 -0.52 35.90
C LEU A 118 7.22 0.03 36.99
N VAL A 119 7.75 1.24 36.83
CA VAL A 119 8.54 1.92 37.87
C VAL A 119 7.72 2.14 39.13
N ALA A 120 6.50 2.67 39.01
CA ALA A 120 5.61 2.91 40.15
C ALA A 120 5.24 1.60 40.87
N ARG A 121 4.97 0.52 40.11
CA ARG A 121 4.70 -0.81 40.66
C ARG A 121 5.91 -1.37 41.43
N GLY A 122 7.12 -1.20 40.90
CA GLY A 122 8.35 -1.58 41.59
C GLY A 122 8.52 -0.84 42.92
N LEU A 123 8.29 0.47 42.92
CA LEU A 123 8.33 1.31 44.13
C LEU A 123 7.27 0.87 45.15
N ALA A 124 6.03 0.59 44.72
CA ALA A 124 4.97 0.08 45.58
C ALA A 124 5.36 -1.27 46.23
N GLY A 125 5.99 -2.16 45.46
CA GLY A 125 6.55 -3.41 45.97
C GLY A 125 7.61 -3.20 47.06
N ASN A 126 8.57 -2.31 46.80
CA ASN A 126 9.61 -1.97 47.77
C ASN A 126 9.03 -1.36 49.06
N LEU A 127 8.07 -0.44 48.93
CA LEU A 127 7.38 0.15 50.08
C LEU A 127 6.61 -0.91 50.89
N SER A 128 5.94 -1.85 50.22
CA SER A 128 5.23 -2.93 50.91
C SER A 128 6.17 -3.83 51.72
N SER A 129 7.34 -4.16 51.16
CA SER A 129 8.40 -4.92 51.84
C SER A 129 8.99 -4.14 53.02
N ALA A 130 9.27 -2.85 52.83
CA ALA A 130 9.76 -1.97 53.89
C ALA A 130 8.76 -1.88 55.05
N LEU A 131 7.47 -1.71 54.77
CA LEU A 131 6.40 -1.71 55.78
C LEU A 131 6.30 -3.05 56.52
N ALA A 132 6.36 -4.18 55.81
CA ALA A 132 6.36 -5.50 56.43
C ALA A 132 7.58 -5.69 57.35
N SER A 133 8.77 -5.26 56.91
CA SER A 133 9.99 -5.29 57.72
C SER A 133 9.90 -4.39 58.96
N SER A 134 9.31 -3.20 58.81
CA SER A 134 9.13 -2.24 59.91
C SER A 134 8.17 -2.80 60.96
N ARG A 135 7.03 -3.36 60.53
CA ARG A 135 6.07 -4.04 61.44
C ARG A 135 6.73 -5.18 62.21
N ARG A 136 7.58 -5.97 61.55
CA ARG A 136 8.33 -7.05 62.22
C ARG A 136 9.31 -6.49 63.25
N ARG A 137 10.07 -5.44 62.89
CA ARG A 137 11.02 -4.78 63.80
C ARG A 137 10.34 -4.15 65.01
N VAL A 138 9.20 -3.48 64.83
CA VAL A 138 8.42 -2.93 65.94
C VAL A 138 7.96 -4.04 66.89
N ARG A 139 7.46 -5.18 66.37
CA ARG A 139 7.10 -6.33 67.20
C ARG A 139 8.31 -6.88 67.97
N LEU A 140 9.47 -7.01 67.32
CA LEU A 140 10.70 -7.44 67.97
C LEU A 140 11.14 -6.46 69.07
N LEU A 141 11.05 -5.15 68.84
CA LEU A 141 11.39 -4.13 69.82
C LEU A 141 10.48 -4.19 71.05
N VAL A 142 9.17 -4.39 70.87
CA VAL A 142 8.22 -4.57 71.98
C VAL A 142 8.57 -5.81 72.80
N LEU A 143 8.90 -6.92 72.14
CA LEU A 143 9.31 -8.16 72.83
C LEU A 143 10.64 -7.97 73.57
N ALA A 144 11.63 -7.32 72.95
CA ALA A 144 12.92 -7.01 73.56
C ALA A 144 12.75 -6.10 74.78
N ASN A 145 11.91 -5.06 74.69
CA ASN A 145 11.61 -4.19 75.82
C ASN A 145 10.95 -4.95 76.98
N ARG A 146 10.01 -5.86 76.70
CA ARG A 146 9.40 -6.70 77.72
C ARG A 146 10.43 -7.63 78.38
N ALA A 147 11.29 -8.27 77.60
CA ALA A 147 12.37 -9.10 78.13
C ALA A 147 13.34 -8.29 78.99
N ASN A 148 13.75 -7.10 78.54
CA ASN A 148 14.63 -6.19 79.27
C ASN A 148 14.02 -5.76 80.62
N ALA A 149 12.71 -5.49 80.68
CA ALA A 149 12.04 -5.15 81.93
C ALA A 149 12.11 -6.30 82.95
N HIS A 150 11.99 -7.56 82.52
CA HIS A 150 12.16 -8.72 83.39
C HIS A 150 13.60 -8.86 83.90
N LEU A 151 14.60 -8.60 83.03
CA LEU A 151 16.02 -8.65 83.41
C LEU A 151 16.41 -7.56 84.42
N GLN A 152 15.83 -6.36 84.29
CA GLN A 152 16.06 -5.26 85.24
C GLN A 152 15.51 -5.54 86.65
N GLY A 153 14.55 -6.47 86.79
CA GLY A 153 13.98 -6.89 88.08
C GLY A 153 14.87 -7.85 88.91
N GLY A 154 16.10 -8.14 88.49
CA GLY A 154 17.07 -8.99 89.19
C GLY A 154 17.23 -10.41 88.61
N ASN A 155 18.34 -11.09 88.98
CA ASN A 155 18.79 -12.37 88.39
C ASN A 155 17.77 -13.53 88.48
N HIS A 156 16.75 -13.44 89.34
CA HIS A 156 15.75 -14.50 89.50
C HIS A 156 14.67 -14.53 88.39
N ASN A 157 14.61 -13.52 87.52
CA ASN A 157 13.56 -13.37 86.50
C ASN A 157 13.96 -13.85 85.10
N LEU A 158 15.10 -14.54 84.96
CA LEU A 158 15.60 -15.09 83.69
C LEU A 158 14.58 -16.00 82.98
N TYR A 159 13.85 -16.82 83.74
CA TYR A 159 12.79 -17.67 83.19
C TYR A 159 11.63 -16.85 82.60
N LEU A 160 11.25 -15.74 83.24
CA LEU A 160 10.21 -14.85 82.75
C LEU A 160 10.65 -14.08 81.50
N ALA A 161 11.92 -13.66 81.42
CA ALA A 161 12.49 -13.04 80.23
C ALA A 161 12.50 -13.98 79.02
N LEU A 162 12.88 -15.26 79.23
CA LEU A 162 12.83 -16.28 78.17
C LEU A 162 11.40 -16.58 77.72
N ARG A 163 10.44 -16.64 78.65
CA ARG A 163 9.02 -16.83 78.32
C ARG A 163 8.38 -15.63 77.63
N ALA A 164 8.91 -14.43 77.84
CA ALA A 164 8.42 -13.20 77.20
C ALA A 164 8.74 -13.14 75.71
N VAL A 165 9.75 -13.88 75.24
CA VAL A 165 10.02 -14.09 73.81
C VAL A 165 9.20 -15.30 73.36
N PRO A 166 8.07 -15.12 72.64
CA PRO A 166 7.39 -16.26 72.04
C PRO A 166 8.38 -17.00 71.15
N LEU A 167 8.36 -18.33 71.15
CA LEU A 167 9.07 -19.15 70.18
C LEU A 167 8.50 -18.82 68.80
N THR A 168 9.03 -17.78 68.15
CA THR A 168 8.82 -17.53 66.74
C THR A 168 9.65 -18.55 65.98
N ALA A 169 9.32 -19.83 66.16
CA ALA A 169 9.80 -20.95 65.40
C ALA A 169 9.15 -20.88 64.03
N THR A 170 9.68 -20.00 63.20
CA THR A 170 9.76 -20.15 61.75
C THR A 170 10.72 -19.08 61.31
N SER A 171 11.79 -19.54 60.67
CA SER A 171 12.98 -18.80 60.26
C SER A 171 12.71 -17.34 59.86
N PRO A 172 13.70 -16.43 60.05
CA PRO A 172 13.83 -15.33 59.12
C PRO A 172 14.12 -15.97 57.77
N SER A 173 13.09 -16.35 57.00
CA SER A 173 13.29 -16.54 55.57
C SER A 173 13.92 -15.24 55.12
N ALA A 174 15.15 -15.35 54.62
CA ALA A 174 15.86 -14.27 53.97
C ALA A 174 14.86 -13.47 53.12
N PRO A 175 15.06 -12.14 52.95
CA PRO A 175 14.29 -11.41 51.96
C PRO A 175 14.30 -12.24 50.68
N PRO A 176 13.18 -12.40 49.95
CA PRO A 176 13.31 -12.82 48.58
C PRO A 176 14.15 -11.72 47.94
N HIS A 177 15.45 -11.94 47.84
CA HIS A 177 16.24 -11.27 46.84
C HIS A 177 15.44 -11.48 45.57
N PRO A 178 15.01 -10.42 44.87
CA PRO A 178 14.62 -10.63 43.49
C PRO A 178 15.82 -11.36 42.87
N PRO A 179 15.62 -12.54 42.24
CA PRO A 179 16.72 -13.19 41.55
C PRO A 179 17.38 -12.13 40.65
N PRO A 180 18.72 -12.12 40.50
CA PRO A 180 19.31 -11.36 39.40
C PRO A 180 18.50 -11.78 38.17
N HIS A 181 17.85 -10.81 37.51
CA HIS A 181 16.98 -11.06 36.38
C HIS A 181 17.77 -11.83 35.31
N GLY A 182 17.69 -13.16 35.34
CA GLY A 182 18.57 -14.05 34.59
C GLY A 182 18.17 -15.53 34.58
N ALA A 183 17.34 -16.01 35.52
CA ALA A 183 17.03 -17.44 35.63
C ALA A 183 15.55 -17.77 35.93
N GLN A 184 14.60 -17.17 35.21
CA GLN A 184 13.27 -17.79 35.04
C GLN A 184 13.21 -18.48 33.67
N PRO A 185 12.61 -19.68 33.55
CA PRO A 185 12.32 -20.28 32.26
C PRO A 185 11.35 -19.34 31.55
N ARG A 186 11.87 -18.66 30.51
CA ARG A 186 11.05 -17.86 29.61
C ARG A 186 9.90 -18.75 29.11
N PRO A 187 8.65 -18.26 29.01
CA PRO A 187 7.65 -18.95 28.19
C PRO A 187 8.29 -19.22 26.82
N PRO A 188 7.97 -20.35 26.14
CA PRO A 188 8.55 -20.65 24.84
C PRO A 188 8.38 -19.41 23.98
N ARG A 189 9.50 -18.74 23.70
CA ARG A 189 9.53 -17.64 22.75
C ARG A 189 8.93 -18.24 21.48
N PRO A 190 7.90 -17.65 20.86
CA PRO A 190 7.64 -17.95 19.47
C PRO A 190 8.98 -17.77 18.78
N CYS A 191 9.48 -18.82 18.14
CA CYS A 191 10.75 -18.80 17.43
C CYS A 191 10.84 -17.48 16.67
N PRO A 192 11.93 -16.71 16.78
CA PRO A 192 12.16 -15.69 15.78
C PRO A 192 12.32 -16.48 14.49
N ARG A 193 11.28 -16.49 13.65
CA ARG A 193 11.51 -16.70 12.22
C ARG A 193 12.69 -15.79 11.91
N ARG A 194 13.79 -16.37 11.44
CA ARG A 194 14.93 -15.66 10.86
C ARG A 194 14.36 -14.77 9.76
N HIS A 195 13.92 -13.57 10.11
CA HIS A 195 13.90 -12.47 9.19
C HIS A 195 15.31 -11.89 9.23
N PRO A 196 16.00 -11.82 8.09
CA PRO A 196 17.29 -11.16 8.05
C PRO A 196 17.12 -9.75 8.61
N ARG A 197 17.97 -9.43 9.57
CA ARG A 197 18.12 -8.14 10.22
C ARG A 197 18.47 -7.12 9.13
N ARG A 198 17.45 -6.57 8.44
CA ARG A 198 17.63 -5.38 7.61
C ARG A 198 17.82 -4.22 8.58
N GLU A 199 18.94 -3.54 8.43
CA GLU A 199 19.34 -2.35 9.17
C GLU A 199 18.33 -1.22 8.92
N CYS A 200 17.18 -1.24 9.58
CA CYS A 200 16.10 -0.26 9.34
C CYS A 200 16.39 1.15 9.89
N SER A 201 17.46 1.35 10.68
CA SER A 201 17.83 2.71 11.13
C SER A 201 18.64 3.48 10.08
N GLY A 202 19.37 2.79 9.20
CA GLY A 202 20.07 3.40 8.06
C GLY A 202 19.27 3.29 6.76
N ALA A 203 18.58 2.17 6.55
CA ALA A 203 17.84 1.92 5.31
C ALA A 203 16.58 2.77 5.18
N ALA A 204 15.87 3.13 6.26
CA ALA A 204 14.72 4.02 6.15
C ALA A 204 15.16 5.45 5.77
N ALA A 205 16.23 5.96 6.39
CA ALA A 205 16.83 7.24 6.03
C ALA A 205 17.43 7.21 4.61
N ALA A 206 18.10 6.12 4.24
CA ALA A 206 18.65 5.94 2.89
C ALA A 206 17.56 5.79 1.82
N VAL A 207 16.43 5.12 2.13
CA VAL A 207 15.28 5.01 1.22
C VAL A 207 14.59 6.35 1.06
N VAL A 208 14.44 7.14 2.13
CA VAL A 208 13.92 8.51 2.03
C VAL A 208 14.87 9.39 1.21
N LEU A 209 16.19 9.32 1.43
CA LEU A 209 17.18 10.06 0.63
C LEU A 209 17.25 9.60 -0.83
N LEU A 210 17.13 8.31 -1.12
CA LEU A 210 17.05 7.76 -2.47
C LEU A 210 15.74 8.13 -3.18
N GLN A 211 14.63 8.21 -2.44
CA GLN A 211 13.36 8.69 -3.00
C GLN A 211 13.42 10.20 -3.29
N SER A 212 14.04 11.00 -2.42
CA SER A 212 14.28 12.44 -2.68
C SER A 212 15.19 12.67 -3.88
N ARG A 213 16.33 11.97 -3.99
CA ARG A 213 17.22 12.05 -5.16
C ARG A 213 16.55 11.60 -6.46
N ARG A 214 15.74 10.53 -6.40
CA ARG A 214 14.99 10.04 -7.56
C ARG A 214 13.87 10.99 -8.00
N MET A 215 13.30 11.77 -7.08
CA MET A 215 12.34 12.83 -7.42
C MET A 215 13.05 14.04 -8.06
N GLU A 216 14.23 14.43 -7.57
CA GLU A 216 15.06 15.48 -8.20
C GLU A 216 15.56 15.09 -9.61
N GLU A 217 16.02 13.85 -9.82
CA GLU A 217 16.44 13.34 -11.14
C GLU A 217 15.29 13.16 -12.15
N LYS A 218 14.04 13.10 -11.67
CA LYS A 218 12.84 13.09 -12.52
C LYS A 218 12.33 14.50 -12.81
N MET A 219 12.58 15.46 -11.91
CA MET A 219 12.20 16.86 -12.11
C MET A 219 13.21 17.60 -13.03
N GLY A 220 14.51 17.31 -12.92
CA GLY A 220 15.56 17.91 -13.76
C GLY A 220 15.75 17.28 -15.15
N ARG A 221 14.78 16.52 -15.65
CA ARG A 221 14.80 15.86 -16.98
C ARG A 221 13.72 16.39 -17.93
N TRP A 222 13.13 17.53 -17.57
CA TRP A 222 12.11 18.24 -18.34
C TRP A 222 12.52 19.70 -18.62
N ASP A 223 13.83 19.93 -18.77
CA ASP A 223 14.38 21.13 -19.44
C ASP A 223 15.00 20.70 -20.77
#